data_AF-A0A9D2AFU1-F1
#
_entry.id   AF-A0A9D2AFU1-F1
#
_cell.length_a   1.000
_cell.length_b   1.000
_cell.length_c   1.000
_cell.angle_alpha   90.00
_cell.angle_beta   90.00
_cell.angle_gamma   90.00
#
_symmetry.space_group_name_H-M   'P 1'
#
loop_
_entity.id
_entity.type
_entity.pdbx_description
1 polymer ?
#
loop_
_entity_poly.entity_id
_entity_poly.type
_entity_poly.pdbx_seq_one_letter_code
_entity_poly.pdbx_strand_id
1 'polypeptide(L)'
;MRELCSADQNPLGLHVVEEGETLVSLCEKYCVSEHEVIRLNGLHAFPPPGTVLLLPPPAGKVYVVQPGETLSSVCKKFDMSEEEFAARNGDTFLYPMRRVLVKE
;
A
#
# COMPACT_ATOMS: atom_id res chain seq x y z
N MET A 1 -20.52 1.16 -7.40
CA MET A 1 -19.63 1.49 -6.27
C MET A 1 -18.59 0.38 -6.20
N ARG A 2 -17.30 0.69 -6.34
CA ARG A 2 -16.24 -0.29 -6.06
C ARG A 2 -16.01 -0.25 -4.56
N GLU A 3 -16.20 -1.38 -3.87
CA GLU A 3 -15.82 -1.46 -2.46
C GLU A 3 -14.31 -1.25 -2.37
N LEU A 4 -13.89 -0.30 -1.52
CA LEU A 4 -12.48 -0.05 -1.27
C LEU A 4 -11.93 -1.22 -0.47
N CYS A 5 -10.84 -1.81 -0.95
CA CYS A 5 -10.20 -2.90 -0.23
C CYS A 5 -9.42 -2.34 0.95
N SER A 6 -9.15 -3.17 1.96
CA SER A 6 -8.36 -2.70 3.11
C SER A 6 -6.93 -2.30 2.74
N ALA A 7 -6.41 -2.69 1.56
CA ALA A 7 -5.07 -2.29 1.13
C ALA A 7 -5.02 -0.80 0.77
N ASP A 8 -6.12 -0.25 0.25
CA ASP A 8 -6.25 1.18 -0.05
C ASP A 8 -6.18 2.03 1.23
N GLN A 9 -6.57 1.44 2.37
CA GLN A 9 -6.55 2.08 3.69
C GLN A 9 -5.30 1.74 4.51
N ASN A 10 -4.37 0.96 3.96
CA ASN A 10 -3.11 0.59 4.61
C ASN A 10 -1.95 1.37 3.97
N PRO A 11 -1.70 2.61 4.41
CA PRO A 11 -0.72 3.50 3.79
C PRO A 11 0.73 3.05 3.94
N LEU A 12 1.01 2.11 4.84
CA LEU A 12 2.34 1.50 4.98
C LEU A 12 2.43 0.21 4.15
N GLY A 13 1.28 -0.38 3.79
CA GLY A 13 1.13 -1.72 3.25
C GLY A 13 1.97 -2.72 4.03
N LEU A 14 1.87 -2.64 5.36
CA LEU A 14 2.42 -3.60 6.30
C LEU A 14 1.25 -4.31 6.99
N HIS A 15 1.34 -5.61 7.11
CA HIS A 15 0.36 -6.42 7.82
C HIS A 15 1.06 -7.35 8.80
N VAL A 16 0.55 -7.46 10.02
CA VAL A 16 1.09 -8.39 11.02
C VAL A 16 0.18 -9.61 11.03
N VAL A 17 0.72 -10.77 10.69
CA VAL A 17 -0.06 -12.01 10.57
C VAL A 17 -0.78 -12.31 11.87
N GLU A 18 -2.09 -12.51 11.78
CA GLU A 18 -2.98 -12.80 12.91
C GLU A 18 -3.04 -14.31 13.20
N GLU A 19 -3.43 -14.70 14.42
CA GLU A 19 -3.59 -16.11 14.77
C GLU A 19 -4.72 -16.75 13.96
N GLY A 20 -4.44 -17.88 13.31
CA GLY A 20 -5.41 -18.58 12.45
C GLY A 20 -5.57 -18.00 11.04
N GLU A 21 -4.81 -16.95 10.68
CA GLU A 21 -4.82 -16.39 9.34
C GLU A 21 -4.13 -17.31 8.33
N THR A 22 -4.53 -17.20 7.06
CA THR A 22 -3.93 -17.89 5.92
C THR A 22 -3.56 -16.88 4.83
N LEU A 23 -2.72 -17.31 3.87
CA LEU A 23 -2.41 -16.47 2.71
C LEU A 23 -3.68 -16.06 1.94
N VAL A 24 -4.63 -16.98 1.79
CA VAL A 24 -5.89 -16.76 1.09
C VAL A 24 -6.74 -15.71 1.80
N SER A 25 -6.99 -15.88 3.10
CA SER A 25 -7.82 -14.94 3.88
C SER A 25 -7.21 -13.53 3.92
N LEU A 26 -5.88 -13.44 4.02
CA LEU A 26 -5.15 -12.17 3.93
C LEU A 26 -5.35 -11.53 2.56
N CYS A 27 -5.20 -12.31 1.48
CA CYS A 27 -5.35 -11.80 0.12
C CYS A 27 -6.78 -11.34 -0.18
N GLU A 28 -7.79 -12.03 0.33
CA GLU A 28 -9.19 -11.62 0.23
C GLU A 28 -9.46 -10.31 0.98
N LYS A 29 -9.01 -10.20 2.24
CA LYS A 29 -9.14 -8.99 3.08
C LYS A 29 -8.56 -7.75 2.41
N TYR A 30 -7.39 -7.91 1.80
CA TYR A 30 -6.66 -6.81 1.16
C TYR A 30 -6.93 -6.69 -0.34
N CYS A 31 -7.70 -7.60 -0.93
CA CYS A 31 -7.91 -7.72 -2.39
C CYS A 31 -6.59 -7.70 -3.19
N VAL A 32 -5.57 -8.41 -2.68
CA VAL A 32 -4.24 -8.51 -3.29
C VAL A 32 -4.01 -9.90 -3.87
N SER A 33 -3.06 -10.04 -4.78
CA SER A 33 -2.71 -11.34 -5.35
C SER A 33 -1.77 -12.12 -4.43
N GLU A 34 -2.07 -13.40 -4.20
CA GLU A 34 -1.20 -14.35 -3.49
C GLU A 34 0.22 -14.36 -4.08
N HIS A 35 0.33 -14.41 -5.40
CA HIS A 35 1.62 -14.44 -6.09
C HIS A 35 2.46 -13.18 -5.81
N GLU A 36 1.82 -12.02 -5.74
CA GLU A 36 2.53 -10.77 -5.43
C GLU A 36 2.97 -10.71 -3.97
N VAL A 37 2.11 -11.15 -3.03
CA VAL A 37 2.46 -11.25 -1.61
C VAL A 37 3.62 -12.22 -1.42
N ILE A 38 3.58 -13.40 -2.04
CA ILE A 38 4.64 -14.41 -2.00
C ILE A 38 5.95 -13.82 -2.50
N ARG A 39 5.95 -13.25 -3.72
CA ARG A 39 7.15 -12.72 -4.36
C ARG A 39 7.75 -11.56 -3.58
N LEU A 40 6.91 -10.63 -3.10
CA LEU A 40 7.35 -9.45 -2.37
C LEU A 40 8.00 -9.79 -1.03
N ASN A 41 7.52 -10.85 -0.37
CA ASN A 41 8.00 -11.29 0.93
C ASN A 41 8.97 -12.49 0.87
N GLY A 42 9.26 -13.02 -0.32
CA GLY A 42 10.10 -14.21 -0.50
C GLY A 42 9.54 -15.45 0.21
N LEU A 43 8.21 -15.62 0.23
CA LEU A 43 7.58 -16.71 0.99
C LEU A 43 7.75 -18.05 0.28
N HIS A 44 8.17 -19.06 1.04
CA HIS A 44 8.09 -20.47 0.62
C HIS A 44 6.91 -21.20 1.28
N ALA A 45 6.41 -20.67 2.40
CA ALA A 45 5.22 -21.10 3.12
C ALA A 45 4.62 -19.89 3.84
N PHE A 46 3.35 -19.99 4.28
CA PHE A 46 2.74 -18.93 5.07
C PHE A 46 3.41 -18.84 6.44
N PRO A 47 3.83 -17.64 6.90
CA PRO A 47 4.62 -17.52 8.12
C PRO A 47 3.74 -17.57 9.38
N PRO A 48 4.35 -17.80 10.56
CA PRO A 48 3.62 -17.85 11.83
C PRO A 48 3.04 -16.48 12.23
N PRO A 49 2.05 -16.46 13.15
CA PRO A 49 1.48 -15.23 13.70
C PRO A 49 2.55 -14.31 14.30
N GLY A 50 2.33 -13.00 14.17
CA GLY A 50 3.29 -11.96 14.58
C GLY A 50 4.34 -11.61 13.52
N THR A 51 4.41 -12.36 12.41
CA THR A 51 5.28 -12.01 11.28
C THR A 51 4.75 -10.77 10.55
N VAL A 52 5.63 -9.83 10.22
CA VAL A 52 5.28 -8.65 9.41
C VAL A 52 5.44 -8.99 7.93
N LEU A 53 4.36 -8.84 7.17
CA LEU A 53 4.31 -8.98 5.72
C LEU A 53 4.18 -7.61 5.04
N LEU A 54 4.90 -7.45 3.95
CA LEU A 54 4.71 -6.38 2.98
C LEU A 54 3.54 -6.75 2.06
N LEU A 55 2.52 -5.90 2.02
CA LEU A 55 1.44 -6.01 1.07
C LEU A 55 1.82 -5.34 -0.24
N PRO A 56 1.54 -5.95 -1.40
CA PRO A 56 1.72 -5.29 -2.67
C PRO A 56 0.81 -4.05 -2.74
N PRO A 57 1.25 -2.99 -3.43
CA PRO A 57 0.46 -1.78 -3.51
C PRO A 57 -0.81 -2.01 -4.32
N PRO A 58 -1.85 -1.17 -4.11
CA PRO A 58 -2.93 -1.04 -5.07
C PRO A 58 -2.37 -0.76 -6.47
N ALA A 59 -3.07 -1.23 -7.51
CA ALA A 59 -2.63 -1.06 -8.89
C ALA A 59 -2.34 0.41 -9.22
N GLY A 60 -1.10 0.69 -9.66
CA GLY A 60 -0.61 2.03 -9.99
C GLY A 60 0.85 2.24 -9.59
N LYS A 61 1.43 3.37 -10.00
CA LYS A 61 2.78 3.75 -9.59
C LYS A 61 2.77 4.20 -8.14
N VAL A 62 3.59 3.57 -7.31
CA VAL A 62 3.66 3.84 -5.87
C VAL A 62 4.98 4.49 -5.54
N TYR A 63 4.90 5.55 -4.75
CA TYR A 63 6.03 6.27 -4.23
C TYR A 63 6.03 6.23 -2.70
N VAL A 64 7.20 5.94 -2.11
CA VAL A 64 7.40 6.04 -0.66
C VAL A 64 7.91 7.44 -0.35
N VAL A 65 7.12 8.20 0.38
CA VAL A 65 7.43 9.57 0.79
C VAL A 65 8.72 9.58 1.61
N GLN A 66 9.67 10.41 1.19
CA GLN A 66 10.95 10.57 1.87
C GLN A 66 10.86 11.60 3.00
N PRO A 67 11.71 11.48 4.05
CA PRO A 67 11.80 12.51 5.08
C PRO A 67 12.07 13.89 4.48
N GLY A 68 11.28 14.88 4.90
CA GLY A 68 11.41 16.28 4.45
C GLY A 68 10.63 16.65 3.19
N GLU A 69 9.98 15.71 2.51
CA GLU A 69 9.09 16.02 1.39
C GLU A 69 7.77 16.63 1.88
N THR A 70 7.22 17.52 1.05
CA THR A 70 5.87 18.09 1.20
C THR A 70 4.96 17.60 0.09
N LEU A 71 3.64 17.70 0.29
CA LEU A 71 2.64 17.41 -0.76
C LEU A 71 2.99 18.13 -2.06
N SER A 72 3.22 19.45 -2.00
CA SER A 72 3.59 20.26 -3.16
C SER A 72 4.86 19.75 -3.86
N SER A 73 5.90 19.34 -3.12
CA SER A 73 7.13 18.81 -3.73
C SER A 73 6.91 17.46 -4.45
N VAL A 74 6.06 16.59 -3.88
CA VAL A 74 5.73 15.28 -4.47
C VAL A 74 4.83 15.48 -5.69
N CYS A 75 3.78 16.29 -5.59
CA CYS A 75 2.92 16.67 -6.69
C CYS A 75 3.72 17.23 -7.88
N LYS A 76 4.65 18.15 -7.60
CA LYS A 76 5.56 18.68 -8.63
C LYS A 76 6.48 17.61 -9.23
N LYS A 77 7.03 16.71 -8.42
CA LYS A 77 7.91 15.63 -8.88
C LYS A 77 7.23 14.67 -9.85
N PHE A 78 5.94 14.46 -9.68
CA PHE A 78 5.13 13.56 -10.51
C PHE A 78 4.18 14.30 -11.45
N ASP A 79 4.36 15.61 -11.67
CA ASP A 79 3.53 16.40 -12.59
C ASP A 79 2.02 16.18 -12.38
N MET A 80 1.58 16.30 -11.12
CA MET A 80 0.18 16.11 -10.73
C MET A 80 -0.29 17.22 -9.79
N SER A 81 -1.59 17.50 -9.79
CA SER A 81 -2.19 18.48 -8.87
C SER A 81 -2.46 17.88 -7.48
N GLU A 82 -2.72 18.72 -6.48
CA GLU A 82 -3.11 18.25 -5.15
C GLU A 82 -4.51 17.62 -5.16
N GLU A 83 -5.41 18.09 -6.02
CA GLU A 83 -6.72 17.48 -6.25
C GLU A 83 -6.59 16.09 -6.87
N GLU A 84 -5.70 15.92 -7.86
CA GLU A 84 -5.40 14.61 -8.43
C GLU A 84 -4.77 13.67 -7.41
N PHE A 85 -3.91 14.21 -6.53
CA PHE A 85 -3.33 13.45 -5.43
C PHE A 85 -4.41 12.97 -4.47
N ALA A 86 -5.30 13.85 -4.03
CA ALA A 86 -6.41 13.53 -3.14
C ALA A 86 -7.36 12.50 -3.76
N ALA A 87 -7.67 12.66 -5.05
CA ALA A 87 -8.53 11.71 -5.77
C ALA A 87 -7.92 10.30 -5.83
N ARG A 88 -6.59 10.19 -5.89
CA ARG A 88 -5.88 8.90 -5.92
C ARG A 88 -5.65 8.30 -4.53
N ASN A 89 -5.41 9.13 -3.51
CA ASN A 89 -4.94 8.70 -2.20
C ASN A 89 -6.00 8.81 -1.09
N GLY A 90 -7.18 9.38 -1.39
CA GLY A 90 -8.28 9.58 -0.45
C GLY A 90 -8.11 10.78 0.48
N ASP A 91 -6.92 11.41 0.51
CA ASP A 91 -6.61 12.56 1.33
C ASP A 91 -5.39 13.34 0.79
N THR A 92 -5.06 14.47 1.42
CA THR A 92 -3.90 15.32 1.10
C THR A 92 -2.78 15.24 2.14
N PHE A 93 -2.92 14.40 3.16
CA PHE A 93 -1.94 14.30 4.24
C PHE A 93 -0.71 13.56 3.76
N LEU A 94 0.47 14.11 4.06
CA LEU A 94 1.73 13.52 3.67
C LEU A 94 2.62 13.39 4.90
N TYR A 95 3.09 12.16 5.15
CA TYR A 95 4.02 11.85 6.22
C TYR A 95 5.14 10.95 5.69
N PRO A 96 6.34 11.00 6.28
CA PRO A 96 7.45 10.14 5.87
C PRO A 96 7.07 8.66 5.91
N MET A 97 7.66 7.88 5.01
CA MET A 97 7.42 6.43 4.83
C MET A 97 6.01 6.05 4.34
N ARG A 98 5.10 7.02 4.13
CA ARG A 98 3.80 6.76 3.50
C ARG A 98 3.99 6.27 2.06
N ARG A 99 3.28 5.22 1.68
CA ARG A 99 3.10 4.83 0.28
C ARG A 99 1.94 5.64 -0.30
N VAL A 100 2.21 6.35 -1.39
CA VAL A 100 1.23 7.18 -2.10
C VAL A 100 1.18 6.78 -3.56
N LEU A 101 -0.03 6.77 -4.13
CA LEU A 101 -0.27 6.59 -5.55
C LEU A 101 0.05 7.89 -6.28
N VAL A 102 0.93 7.81 -7.27
CA VAL A 102 1.42 8.94 -8.05
C VAL A 102 1.17 8.72 -9.54
N LYS A 103 1.27 9.79 -10.33
CA LYS A 103 1.23 9.73 -11.79
C LYS A 103 2.48 9.04 -12.33
N GLU A 104 2.31 8.33 -13.46
CA GLU A 104 3.39 7.61 -14.15
C GLU A 104 4.53 8.52 -14.62
#